data_AF-A0A954WJF9-F1
#
_entry.id   AF-A0A954WJF9-F1
#
_cell.length_a   1.000
_cell.length_b   1.000
_cell.length_c   1.000
_cell.angle_alpha   90.00
_cell.angle_beta   90.00
_cell.angle_gamma   90.00
#
_symmetry.space_group_name_H-M   'P 1'
#
loop_
_entity.id
_entity.type
_entity.pdbx_description
1 polymer ?
#
loop_
_entity_poly.entity_id
_entity_poly.type
_entity_poly.pdbx_seq_one_letter_code
_entity_poly.pdbx_strand_id
1 'polypeptide(L)'
;AGAEFIVSPNTNLSVIEMCRRYDKAIMPGALTPTEVVTAWQAGADIVKIFPSDIGGAKYLKALKGPLPQVRMMPTGGVTVETAESFLKAGACALGIGGSLVESQAVANGDFDRITSLARQFVEVVRGISP
;
A
#
# COMPACT_ATOMS: atom_id res chain seq x y z
N ALA A 1 -12.49 19.24 -3.66
CA ALA A 1 -11.27 18.40 -3.64
C ALA A 1 -11.40 17.09 -4.43
N GLY A 2 -12.61 16.53 -4.67
CA GLY A 2 -12.81 15.49 -5.72
C GLY A 2 -12.06 14.16 -5.53
N ALA A 3 -11.64 13.83 -4.30
CA ALA A 3 -10.93 12.58 -4.03
C ALA A 3 -11.86 11.37 -4.20
N GLU A 4 -11.34 10.32 -4.84
CA GLU A 4 -12.04 9.05 -5.06
C GLU A 4 -11.69 7.98 -4.02
N PHE A 5 -10.57 8.17 -3.31
CA PHE A 5 -10.15 7.30 -2.22
C PHE A 5 -9.39 8.09 -1.16
N ILE A 6 -9.30 7.50 0.03
CA ILE A 6 -8.62 8.06 1.19
C ILE A 6 -7.56 7.06 1.68
N VAL A 7 -6.40 7.57 2.09
CA VAL A 7 -5.33 6.81 2.77
C VAL A 7 -5.04 7.48 4.11
N SER A 8 -4.74 6.69 5.13
CA SER A 8 -4.28 7.21 6.44
C SER A 8 -3.02 6.48 6.89
N PRO A 9 -2.18 7.09 7.76
CA PRO A 9 -1.00 6.41 8.30
C PRO A 9 -1.35 5.40 9.40
N ASN A 10 -2.56 5.46 9.95
CA ASN A 10 -3.02 4.64 11.08
C ASN A 10 -4.47 4.18 10.91
N THR A 11 -4.94 3.34 11.84
CA THR A 11 -6.31 2.87 11.89
C THR A 11 -7.12 3.86 12.72
N ASN A 12 -7.99 4.62 12.06
CA ASN A 12 -8.90 5.57 12.69
C ASN A 12 -10.34 5.22 12.32
N LEU A 13 -11.11 4.74 13.30
CA LEU A 13 -12.47 4.25 13.08
C LEU A 13 -13.41 5.34 12.57
N SER A 14 -13.29 6.57 13.08
CA SER A 14 -14.13 7.68 12.65
C SER A 14 -13.87 8.09 11.20
N VAL A 15 -12.61 7.98 10.74
CA VAL A 15 -12.26 8.21 9.32
C VAL A 15 -12.84 7.10 8.44
N ILE A 16 -12.71 5.84 8.86
CA ILE A 16 -13.26 4.69 8.12
C ILE A 16 -14.79 4.84 8.01
N GLU A 17 -15.48 5.10 9.13
CA GLU A 17 -16.93 5.30 9.16
C GLU A 17 -17.36 6.43 8.20
N MET A 18 -16.64 7.54 8.20
CA MET A 18 -16.93 8.66 7.32
C MET A 18 -16.79 8.28 5.84
N CYS A 19 -15.71 7.58 5.48
CA CYS A 19 -15.50 7.13 4.10
C CYS A 19 -16.60 6.15 3.65
N ARG A 20 -16.98 5.21 4.54
CA ARG A 20 -18.09 4.29 4.30
C ARG A 20 -19.42 5.01 4.09
N ARG A 21 -19.70 6.06 4.88
CA ARG A 21 -20.94 6.86 4.76
C ARG A 21 -21.06 7.56 3.41
N TYR A 22 -19.95 7.99 2.83
CA TYR A 22 -19.92 8.74 1.57
C TYR A 22 -19.49 7.89 0.37
N ASP A 23 -19.47 6.56 0.52
CA ASP A 23 -19.08 5.61 -0.52
C ASP A 23 -17.71 5.94 -1.16
N LYS A 24 -16.74 6.27 -0.30
CA LYS A 24 -15.35 6.50 -0.72
C LYS A 24 -14.47 5.36 -0.25
N ALA A 25 -13.62 4.88 -1.16
CA ALA A 25 -12.68 3.82 -0.85
C ALA A 25 -11.68 4.28 0.22
N ILE A 26 -11.38 3.43 1.20
CA ILE A 26 -10.49 3.75 2.31
C ILE A 26 -9.42 2.68 2.50
N MET A 27 -8.16 3.12 2.56
CA MET A 27 -6.99 2.30 2.81
C MET A 27 -6.28 2.74 4.10
N PRO A 28 -6.77 2.35 5.30
CA PRO A 28 -6.21 2.82 6.55
C PRO A 28 -4.91 2.08 6.89
N GLY A 29 -4.00 2.79 7.57
CA GLY A 29 -2.72 2.23 8.00
C GLY A 29 -2.84 1.28 9.19
N ALA A 30 -2.12 0.17 9.17
CA ALA A 30 -1.98 -0.75 10.30
C ALA A 30 -0.59 -1.37 10.28
N LEU A 31 -0.08 -1.81 11.42
CA LEU A 31 1.15 -2.59 11.49
C LEU A 31 0.92 -3.94 12.15
N THR A 32 0.06 -4.04 13.15
CA THR A 32 -0.14 -5.26 13.95
C THR A 32 -1.37 -6.07 13.51
N PRO A 33 -1.46 -7.39 13.81
CA PRO A 33 -2.67 -8.17 13.53
C PRO A 33 -3.95 -7.57 14.11
N THR A 34 -3.88 -7.02 15.33
CA THR A 34 -5.03 -6.36 15.97
C THR A 34 -5.52 -5.16 15.17
N GLU A 35 -4.61 -4.29 14.73
CA GLU A 35 -4.96 -3.12 13.91
C GLU A 35 -5.53 -3.55 12.55
N VAL A 36 -4.92 -4.56 11.92
CA VAL A 36 -5.38 -5.08 10.62
C VAL A 36 -6.81 -5.61 10.71
N VAL A 37 -7.10 -6.43 11.72
CA VAL A 37 -8.45 -6.97 11.94
C VAL A 37 -9.43 -5.85 12.30
N THR A 38 -9.02 -4.90 13.14
CA THR A 38 -9.84 -3.75 13.53
C THR A 38 -10.24 -2.92 12.30
N ALA A 39 -9.28 -2.58 11.44
CA ALA A 39 -9.55 -1.85 10.21
C ALA A 39 -10.47 -2.62 9.26
N TRP A 40 -10.20 -3.91 9.05
CA TRP A 40 -10.99 -4.75 8.17
C TRP A 40 -12.44 -4.88 8.64
N GLN A 41 -12.67 -5.15 9.94
CA GLN A 41 -14.01 -5.24 10.52
C GLN A 41 -14.77 -3.90 10.50
N ALA A 42 -14.06 -2.77 10.58
CA ALA A 42 -14.64 -1.44 10.42
C ALA A 42 -15.05 -1.12 8.96
N GLY A 43 -14.72 -2.00 8.01
CA GLY A 43 -15.11 -1.88 6.60
C GLY A 43 -14.02 -1.31 5.69
N ALA A 44 -12.74 -1.38 6.07
CA ALA A 44 -11.65 -0.97 5.18
C ALA A 44 -11.65 -1.78 3.87
N ASP A 45 -11.51 -1.09 2.74
CA ASP A 45 -11.45 -1.74 1.42
C ASP A 45 -10.14 -2.51 1.23
N ILE A 46 -9.04 -1.93 1.70
CA ILE A 46 -7.68 -2.49 1.69
C ILE A 46 -7.00 -2.03 2.97
N VAL A 47 -6.28 -2.89 3.69
CA VAL A 47 -5.47 -2.45 4.84
C VAL A 47 -4.07 -2.10 4.36
N LYS A 48 -3.65 -0.86 4.59
CA LYS A 48 -2.29 -0.39 4.28
C LYS A 48 -1.36 -0.87 5.38
N ILE A 49 -0.42 -1.77 5.07
CA ILE A 49 0.61 -2.16 6.03
C ILE A 49 1.69 -1.07 6.04
N PHE A 50 1.83 -0.36 7.15
CA PHE A 50 2.70 0.81 7.21
C PHE A 50 3.32 1.02 8.60
N PRO A 51 4.63 1.29 8.67
CA PRO A 51 5.61 1.26 7.57
C PRO A 51 6.04 -0.19 7.26
N SER A 52 6.13 -0.55 5.97
CA SER A 52 6.36 -1.95 5.53
C SER A 52 7.81 -2.38 5.46
N ASP A 53 8.78 -1.45 5.50
CA ASP A 53 10.19 -1.79 5.70
C ASP A 53 10.42 -2.51 7.03
N ILE A 54 9.58 -2.24 8.03
CA ILE A 54 9.51 -3.03 9.26
C ILE A 54 8.95 -4.42 8.92
N GLY A 55 9.86 -5.39 8.79
CA GLY A 55 9.54 -6.80 8.57
C GLY A 55 9.34 -7.20 7.09
N GLY A 56 9.14 -6.24 6.18
CA GLY A 56 9.14 -6.45 4.74
C GLY A 56 8.09 -7.45 4.25
N ALA A 57 8.34 -8.03 3.08
CA ALA A 57 7.47 -9.04 2.49
C ALA A 57 7.26 -10.27 3.39
N LYS A 58 8.26 -10.63 4.22
CA LYS A 58 8.14 -11.73 5.18
C LYS A 58 7.04 -11.46 6.20
N TYR A 59 6.95 -10.23 6.70
CA TYR A 59 5.92 -9.85 7.66
C TYR A 59 4.53 -9.79 7.02
N LEU A 60 4.42 -9.22 5.81
CA LEU A 60 3.17 -9.25 5.05
C LEU A 60 2.67 -10.70 4.86
N LYS A 61 3.56 -11.61 4.45
CA LYS A 61 3.23 -13.04 4.31
C LYS A 61 2.78 -13.67 5.63
N ALA A 62 3.40 -13.29 6.75
CA ALA A 62 3.01 -13.77 8.08
C ALA A 62 1.61 -13.28 8.48
N LEU A 63 1.24 -12.04 8.16
CA LEU A 63 -0.12 -11.51 8.36
C LEU A 63 -1.14 -12.20 7.47
N LYS A 64 -0.79 -12.47 6.20
CA LYS A 64 -1.68 -13.16 5.25
C LYS A 64 -1.98 -14.61 5.61
N GLY A 65 -1.11 -15.27 6.37
CA GLY A 65 -1.33 -16.64 6.86
C GLY A 65 -2.67 -16.82 7.59
N PRO A 66 -2.91 -16.10 8.71
CA PRO A 66 -4.19 -16.15 9.42
C PRO A 66 -5.28 -15.24 8.83
N LEU A 67 -4.94 -14.27 7.97
CA LEU A 67 -5.87 -13.29 7.40
C LEU A 67 -5.91 -13.32 5.86
N PRO A 68 -6.13 -14.48 5.21
CA PRO A 68 -6.05 -14.61 3.76
C PRO A 68 -7.10 -13.75 3.03
N GLN A 69 -8.24 -13.48 3.65
CA GLN A 69 -9.33 -12.68 3.10
C GLN A 69 -9.05 -11.16 3.11
N VAL A 70 -8.13 -10.68 3.94
CA VAL A 70 -7.86 -9.25 4.05
C VAL A 70 -6.96 -8.83 2.87
N ARG A 71 -7.45 -7.87 2.08
CA ARG A 71 -6.65 -7.21 1.04
C ARG A 71 -5.65 -6.29 1.72
N MET A 72 -4.37 -6.49 1.44
CA MET A 72 -3.28 -5.74 2.09
C MET A 72 -2.38 -5.08 1.05
N MET A 73 -2.01 -3.83 1.32
CA MET A 73 -1.12 -3.04 0.49
C MET A 73 0.08 -2.57 1.34
N PRO A 74 1.31 -3.06 1.11
CA PRO A 74 2.49 -2.54 1.78
C PRO A 74 2.76 -1.10 1.33
N THR A 75 3.22 -0.27 2.26
CA THR A 75 3.64 1.12 2.00
C THR A 75 4.76 1.49 2.97
N GLY A 76 5.72 2.29 2.50
CA GLY A 76 6.97 2.58 3.21
C GLY A 76 8.00 1.49 2.96
N GLY A 77 9.14 1.85 2.39
CA GLY A 77 10.17 0.88 1.98
C GLY A 77 9.91 0.09 0.71
N VAL A 78 8.87 0.44 -0.06
CA VAL A 78 8.60 -0.21 -1.37
C VAL A 78 9.45 0.44 -2.45
N THR A 79 10.29 -0.35 -3.11
CA THR A 79 11.20 0.03 -4.20
C THR A 79 11.03 -0.96 -5.36
N VAL A 80 11.67 -0.72 -6.51
CA VAL A 80 11.61 -1.65 -7.66
C VAL A 80 12.13 -3.04 -7.25
N GLU A 81 13.18 -3.08 -6.44
CA GLU A 81 13.83 -4.31 -5.98
C GLU A 81 13.00 -5.10 -4.98
N THR A 82 12.15 -4.42 -4.19
CA THR A 82 11.33 -5.06 -3.15
C THR A 82 9.90 -5.34 -3.61
N ALA A 83 9.41 -4.64 -4.64
CA ALA A 83 8.05 -4.74 -5.17
C ALA A 83 7.62 -6.17 -5.47
N GLU A 84 8.47 -6.94 -6.18
CA GLU A 84 8.16 -8.32 -6.56
C GLU A 84 7.95 -9.21 -5.33
N SER A 85 8.80 -9.05 -4.31
CA SER A 85 8.73 -9.86 -3.09
C SER A 85 7.43 -9.61 -2.31
N PHE A 86 6.95 -8.36 -2.28
CA PHE A 86 5.69 -8.00 -1.65
C PHE A 86 4.48 -8.57 -2.40
N LEU A 87 4.50 -8.51 -3.74
CA LEU A 87 3.44 -9.09 -4.58
C LEU A 87 3.38 -10.61 -4.37
N LYS A 88 4.52 -11.30 -4.39
CA LYS A 88 4.63 -12.74 -4.09
C LYS A 88 4.21 -13.10 -2.65
N ALA A 89 4.26 -12.15 -1.73
CA ALA A 89 3.77 -12.32 -0.36
C ALA A 89 2.25 -12.16 -0.22
N GLY A 90 1.53 -11.87 -1.31
CA GLY A 90 0.08 -11.74 -1.34
C GLY A 90 -0.42 -10.30 -1.20
N ALA A 91 0.43 -9.30 -1.46
CA ALA A 91 -0.02 -7.91 -1.60
C ALA A 91 -1.00 -7.79 -2.77
N CYS A 92 -2.12 -7.10 -2.59
CA CYS A 92 -3.07 -6.84 -3.68
C CYS A 92 -2.73 -5.58 -4.49
N ALA A 93 -1.87 -4.72 -3.95
CA ALA A 93 -1.40 -3.47 -4.55
C ALA A 93 -0.09 -3.06 -3.86
N LEU A 94 0.62 -2.07 -4.41
CA LEU A 94 1.81 -1.49 -3.80
C LEU A 94 1.59 0.01 -3.56
N GLY A 95 1.83 0.48 -2.33
CA GLY A 95 1.84 1.90 -2.00
C GLY A 95 3.26 2.45 -2.14
N ILE A 96 3.49 3.27 -3.16
CA ILE A 96 4.81 3.77 -3.54
C ILE A 96 4.85 5.29 -3.32
N GLY A 97 5.91 5.76 -2.64
CA GLY A 97 6.11 7.18 -2.33
C GLY A 97 7.35 7.73 -3.03
N GLY A 98 8.31 8.20 -2.24
CA GLY A 98 9.54 8.83 -2.75
C GLY A 98 10.44 7.95 -3.62
N SER A 99 10.24 6.63 -3.63
CA SER A 99 10.91 5.69 -4.54
C SER A 99 10.38 5.73 -5.98
N LEU A 100 9.21 6.34 -6.19
CA LEU A 100 8.67 6.65 -7.53
C LEU A 100 8.81 8.14 -7.83
N VAL A 101 8.37 8.99 -6.90
CA VAL A 101 8.39 10.44 -7.04
C VAL A 101 9.54 10.99 -6.19
N GLU A 102 10.77 10.84 -6.70
CA GLU A 102 11.99 11.29 -6.04
C GLU A 102 11.97 12.82 -5.90
N SER A 103 12.12 13.34 -4.66
CA SER A 103 12.07 14.79 -4.41
C SER A 103 13.09 15.58 -5.22
N GLN A 104 14.28 15.00 -5.47
CA GLN A 104 15.32 15.62 -6.28
C GLN A 104 14.94 15.70 -7.76
N ALA A 105 14.31 14.65 -8.31
CA ALA A 105 13.83 14.64 -9.68
C ALA A 105 12.74 15.71 -9.87
N VAL A 106 11.82 15.84 -8.91
CA VAL A 106 10.81 16.91 -8.91
C VAL A 106 11.47 18.29 -8.84
N ALA A 107 12.42 18.49 -7.92
CA ALA A 107 13.12 19.77 -7.77
C ALA A 107 13.90 20.19 -9.03
N ASN A 108 14.40 19.21 -9.79
CA ASN A 108 15.16 19.41 -11.01
C ASN A 108 14.29 19.45 -12.28
N GLY A 109 12.98 19.19 -12.19
CA GLY A 109 12.10 19.03 -13.36
C GLY A 109 12.37 17.77 -14.19
N ASP A 110 13.06 16.77 -13.63
CA ASP A 110 13.43 15.52 -14.28
C ASP A 110 12.25 14.53 -14.25
N PHE A 111 11.22 14.81 -15.06
CA PHE A 111 10.05 13.95 -15.19
C PHE A 111 10.35 12.66 -15.98
N ASP A 112 11.44 12.62 -16.74
CA ASP A 112 11.90 11.42 -17.43
C ASP A 112 12.38 10.35 -16.44
N ARG A 113 13.08 10.77 -15.36
CA ARG A 113 13.43 9.88 -14.26
C ARG A 113 12.20 9.25 -13.61
N ILE A 114 11.19 10.06 -13.28
CA ILE A 114 9.93 9.57 -12.67
C ILE A 114 9.20 8.63 -13.62
N THR A 115 9.15 8.97 -14.91
CA THR A 115 8.55 8.12 -15.95
C THR A 115 9.27 6.78 -16.09
N SER A 116 10.60 6.78 -16.05
CA SER A 116 11.42 5.57 -16.09
C SER A 116 11.15 4.67 -14.88
N LEU A 117 11.09 5.24 -13.67
CA LEU A 117 10.74 4.50 -12.45
C LEU A 117 9.33 3.91 -12.54
N ALA A 118 8.36 4.69 -13.01
CA ALA A 118 6.98 4.21 -13.21
C ALA A 118 6.93 2.99 -14.14
N ARG A 119 7.68 3.01 -15.25
CA ARG A 119 7.76 1.88 -16.19
C ARG A 119 8.34 0.64 -15.52
N GLN A 120 9.41 0.78 -14.75
CA GLN A 120 10.02 -0.34 -14.03
C GLN A 120 9.04 -0.99 -13.04
N PHE A 121 8.28 -0.20 -12.27
CA PHE A 121 7.24 -0.76 -11.39
C PHE A 121 6.15 -1.50 -12.17
N VAL A 122 5.71 -0.96 -13.32
CA VAL A 122 4.70 -1.62 -14.17
C VAL A 122 5.24 -2.95 -14.73
N GLU A 123 6.51 -3.00 -15.11
CA GLU A 123 7.18 -4.24 -15.56
C GLU A 123 7.21 -5.30 -14.46
N VAL A 124 7.54 -4.92 -13.23
CA VAL A 124 7.49 -5.82 -12.06
C VAL A 124 6.08 -6.39 -11.89
N VAL A 125 5.05 -5.55 -11.91
CA VAL A 125 3.65 -5.99 -11.75
C VAL A 125 3.22 -6.93 -12.87
N ARG A 126 3.60 -6.65 -14.13
CA ARG A 126 3.31 -7.52 -15.28
C ARG A 126 4.04 -8.86 -15.23
N GLY A 127 5.20 -8.92 -14.57
CA GLY A 127 5.97 -10.14 -14.38
C GLY A 127 5.40 -11.10 -13.33
N ILE A 128 4.45 -10.65 -12.51
CA ILE A 128 3.73 -11.50 -11.56
C ILE A 128 2.59 -12.21 -12.28
N SER A 129 2.76 -13.51 -12.54
CA SER A 129 1.66 -14.36 -12.99
C SER A 129 0.52 -14.39 -11.95
N PRO A 130 -0.75 -14.40 -12.38
CA PRO A 130 -1.91 -14.49 -11.48
C PRO A 130 -1.95 -15.80 -10.67
#